data_AF-A0A9X2D642-F1
#
_entry.id   AF-A0A9X2D642-F1
#
_cell.length_a   1.000
_cell.length_b   1.000
_cell.length_c   1.000
_cell.angle_alpha   90.00
_cell.angle_beta   90.00
_cell.angle_gamma   90.00
#
_symmetry.space_group_name_H-M   'P 1'
#
loop_
_entity.id
_entity.type
_entity.pdbx_description
1 polymer ?
#
loop_
_entity_poly.entity_id
_entity_poly.type
_entity_poly.pdbx_seq_one_letter_code
_entity_poly.pdbx_strand_id
1 'polypeptide(L)'
;MSTDDLRHLLDDELAHLPAQPLTLGSVQRRARTVRRRRTALATGAVAAVAAVLVPLAVVAGGALSRADDLDPVSPSSPAVTVATDGAGTDDAAAVTGPAWSDGTTIHAADGTVVEVDVDATSGFSFVPLGDRFLAGSYGNGTGLVLTLVEADGTVVDTFEGTEYAVGDGQGRTAGWTVGRGADRSVAVLGAGESDPTLLPLTGLPDSAGPPELLTVRGGGCTEEAADEGDGCQAVVLTNERSGGSRAWVVTPDEAPRELVPDVFFSVTGVSPDGTLVAGTTEVDERAMSTCSAVVDAATGTALWETCEVGYLRFSPDGAHVLATDPWRDGLGQNSWTVLDARTGAQVQRYEGLQTTQAWAGPDQVVALVGDSATNAGAVQVWTLGDDEPDVLAEDPRQLMRFSLALPGA
;
A
#
# COMPACT_ATOMS: atom_id res chain seq x y z
N MET A 1 -30.83 5.26 27.33
CA MET A 1 -31.00 3.84 27.01
C MET A 1 -29.81 3.12 27.61
N SER A 2 -30.06 2.25 28.59
CA SER A 2 -29.00 1.56 29.33
C SER A 2 -28.43 0.38 28.51
N THR A 3 -27.19 -0.02 28.76
CA THR A 3 -26.56 -1.19 28.12
C THR A 3 -27.39 -2.47 28.32
N ASP A 4 -28.15 -2.55 29.40
CA ASP A 4 -29.05 -3.67 29.68
C ASP A 4 -30.34 -3.61 28.84
N ASP A 5 -30.83 -2.41 28.51
CA ASP A 5 -31.97 -2.24 27.59
C ASP A 5 -31.58 -2.69 26.17
N LEU A 6 -30.34 -2.41 25.77
CA LEU A 6 -29.82 -2.81 24.46
C LEU A 6 -29.67 -4.34 24.35
N ARG A 7 -29.19 -4.99 25.43
CA ARG A 7 -29.08 -6.45 25.50
C ARG A 7 -30.44 -7.11 25.43
N HIS A 8 -31.43 -6.60 26.17
CA HIS A 8 -32.78 -7.15 26.14
C HIS A 8 -33.46 -6.99 24.78
N LEU A 9 -33.26 -5.86 24.10
CA LEU A 9 -33.76 -5.67 22.73
C LEU A 9 -33.10 -6.64 21.74
N LEU A 10 -31.78 -6.84 21.83
CA LEU A 10 -31.06 -7.78 20.97
C LEU A 10 -31.47 -9.23 21.19
N ASP A 11 -31.63 -9.65 22.45
CA ASP A 11 -32.06 -11.00 22.79
C ASP A 11 -33.50 -11.29 22.35
N ASP A 12 -34.41 -10.31 22.46
CA ASP A 12 -35.81 -10.44 22.04
C ASP A 12 -35.95 -10.48 20.51
N GLU A 13 -35.17 -9.67 19.78
CA GLU A 13 -35.09 -9.69 18.32
C GLU A 13 -34.49 -11.03 17.81
N LEU A 14 -33.44 -11.53 18.47
CA LEU A 14 -32.82 -12.82 18.14
C LEU A 14 -33.73 -14.02 18.39
N ALA A 15 -34.61 -13.95 19.39
CA ALA A 15 -35.59 -15.01 19.67
C ALA A 15 -36.66 -15.17 18.58
N HIS A 16 -36.89 -14.13 17.76
CA HIS A 16 -37.92 -14.11 16.72
C HIS A 16 -37.38 -14.39 15.33
N LEU A 17 -36.05 -14.44 15.16
CA LEU A 17 -35.44 -14.89 13.92
C LEU A 17 -35.49 -16.42 13.85
N PRO A 18 -36.21 -17.02 12.88
CA PRO A 18 -36.13 -18.46 12.69
C PRO A 18 -34.69 -18.80 12.29
N ALA A 19 -33.94 -19.35 13.25
CA ALA A 19 -32.61 -19.90 13.03
C ALA A 19 -32.74 -21.09 12.08
N GLN A 20 -32.81 -20.81 10.78
CA GLN A 20 -32.59 -21.82 9.77
C GLN A 20 -31.08 -21.99 9.66
N PRO A 21 -30.51 -23.11 10.13
CA PRO A 21 -29.08 -23.36 9.94
C PRO A 21 -28.79 -23.26 8.45
N LEU A 22 -27.84 -22.39 8.10
CA LEU A 22 -27.33 -22.27 6.75
C LEU A 22 -26.65 -23.59 6.39
N THR A 23 -27.43 -24.53 5.86
CA THR A 23 -26.88 -25.79 5.38
C THR A 23 -26.07 -25.53 4.12
N LEU A 24 -24.95 -26.23 3.95
CA LEU A 24 -24.12 -26.19 2.75
C LEU A 24 -24.96 -26.35 1.45
N GLY A 25 -26.06 -27.12 1.54
CA GLY A 25 -27.01 -27.32 0.45
C GLY A 25 -27.79 -26.06 0.04
N SER A 26 -28.06 -25.12 0.94
CA SER A 26 -28.74 -23.84 0.60
C SER A 26 -27.79 -22.92 -0.17
N VAL A 27 -26.52 -22.88 0.23
CA VAL A 27 -25.45 -22.11 -0.43
C VAL A 27 -25.17 -22.67 -1.82
N GLN A 28 -24.99 -23.99 -1.95
CA GLN A 28 -24.76 -24.64 -3.25
C GLN A 28 -25.94 -24.48 -4.22
N ARG A 29 -27.18 -24.48 -3.71
CA ARG A 29 -28.38 -24.27 -4.53
C ARG A 29 -28.49 -22.83 -5.01
N ARG A 30 -28.13 -21.85 -4.18
CA ARG A 30 -28.09 -20.42 -4.57
C ARG A 30 -26.97 -20.14 -5.58
N ALA A 31 -25.79 -20.73 -5.40
CA ALA A 31 -24.69 -20.63 -6.35
C ALA A 31 -25.04 -21.22 -7.74
N ARG A 32 -25.72 -22.38 -7.79
CA ARG A 32 -26.20 -22.96 -9.07
C ARG A 32 -27.24 -22.08 -9.77
N THR A 33 -28.12 -21.42 -9.02
CA THR A 33 -29.14 -20.52 -9.60
C THR A 33 -28.51 -19.27 -10.22
N VAL A 34 -27.47 -18.70 -9.59
CA VAL A 34 -26.71 -17.56 -10.14
C VAL A 34 -25.94 -17.97 -11.41
N ARG A 35 -25.29 -19.14 -11.40
CA ARG A 35 -24.56 -19.66 -12.57
C ARG A 35 -25.48 -19.89 -13.77
N ARG A 36 -26.70 -20.39 -13.55
CA ARG A 36 -27.71 -20.58 -14.62
C ARG A 36 -28.25 -19.27 -15.18
N ARG A 37 -28.40 -18.22 -14.35
CA ARG A 37 -28.82 -16.89 -14.83
C ARG A 37 -27.77 -16.22 -15.71
N ARG A 38 -26.48 -16.45 -15.45
CA ARG A 38 -25.38 -15.92 -16.29
C ARG A 38 -25.30 -16.60 -17.66
N THR A 39 -25.61 -17.89 -17.77
CA THR A 39 -25.65 -18.59 -19.06
C THR A 39 -26.87 -18.27 -19.94
N ALA A 40 -27.91 -17.63 -19.39
CA ALA A 40 -29.14 -17.32 -20.14
C ALA A 40 -29.14 -15.94 -20.82
N LEU A 41 -28.10 -15.12 -20.62
CA LEU A 41 -27.97 -13.77 -21.20
C LEU A 41 -26.97 -13.68 -22.35
N ALA A 42 -26.52 -14.81 -22.90
CA ALA A 42 -25.60 -14.87 -24.04
C ALA A 42 -26.29 -15.39 -25.31
N THR A 43 -27.44 -14.81 -25.67
CA THR A 43 -28.01 -14.95 -27.03
C THR A 43 -28.94 -13.78 -27.32
N GLY A 44 -28.45 -12.80 -28.10
CA GLY A 44 -29.32 -11.82 -28.75
C GLY A 44 -28.65 -10.51 -29.18
N ALA A 45 -28.43 -10.38 -30.49
CA ALA A 45 -28.13 -9.16 -31.28
C ALA A 45 -26.64 -8.72 -31.28
N VAL A 46 -25.98 -8.32 -32.38
CA VAL A 46 -26.39 -7.66 -33.63
C VAL A 46 -25.51 -8.05 -34.84
N ALA A 47 -26.14 -7.89 -36.00
CA ALA A 47 -25.75 -7.89 -37.42
C ALA A 47 -24.30 -7.56 -37.88
N ALA A 48 -23.89 -8.36 -38.87
CA ALA A 48 -23.24 -8.05 -40.16
C ALA A 48 -22.23 -6.89 -40.27
N VAL A 49 -20.94 -7.24 -40.37
CA VAL A 49 -19.92 -6.49 -41.12
C VAL A 49 -19.04 -7.48 -41.90
N ALA A 50 -18.57 -7.00 -43.06
CA ALA A 50 -18.10 -7.72 -44.23
C ALA A 50 -16.82 -8.56 -44.09
N ALA A 51 -16.69 -9.47 -45.06
CA ALA A 51 -15.65 -10.47 -45.20
C ALA A 51 -14.23 -9.90 -45.41
N VAL A 52 -13.27 -10.46 -44.68
CA VAL A 52 -11.86 -10.55 -45.10
C VAL A 52 -11.45 -12.01 -45.04
N LEU A 53 -11.15 -12.56 -46.21
CA LEU A 53 -10.61 -13.89 -46.46
C LEU A 53 -9.09 -13.88 -46.27
N VAL A 54 -8.55 -14.65 -45.33
CA VAL A 54 -7.17 -15.17 -45.40
C VAL A 54 -7.13 -16.57 -44.76
N PRO A 55 -6.49 -17.58 -45.39
CA PRO A 55 -6.74 -18.99 -45.10
C PRO A 55 -6.01 -19.53 -43.86
N LEU A 56 -6.72 -20.41 -43.15
CA LEU A 56 -6.16 -21.40 -42.22
C LEU A 56 -5.24 -22.36 -42.98
N ALA A 57 -3.97 -22.43 -42.58
CA ALA A 57 -3.16 -23.63 -42.77
C ALA A 57 -3.25 -24.48 -41.49
N VAL A 58 -4.12 -25.49 -41.55
CA VAL A 58 -4.14 -26.61 -40.62
C VAL A 58 -2.99 -27.53 -40.99
N VAL A 59 -2.05 -27.76 -40.06
CA VAL A 59 -1.17 -28.93 -40.10
C VAL A 59 -1.41 -29.73 -38.82
N ALA A 60 -2.16 -30.81 -38.99
CA ALA A 60 -2.21 -31.93 -38.07
C ALA A 60 -1.29 -33.03 -38.61
N GLY A 61 -0.42 -33.59 -37.77
CA GLY A 61 0.42 -34.73 -38.12
C GLY A 61 1.40 -35.07 -37.01
N GLY A 62 0.98 -35.95 -36.09
CA GLY A 62 1.86 -36.51 -35.07
C GLY A 62 2.81 -37.57 -35.62
N ALA A 63 3.94 -37.76 -34.95
CA ALA A 63 4.69 -39.01 -34.91
C ALA A 63 5.63 -39.01 -33.70
N LEU A 64 5.51 -40.06 -32.89
CA LEU A 64 6.43 -40.43 -31.82
C LEU A 64 7.79 -40.79 -32.41
N SER A 65 8.88 -40.24 -31.86
CA SER A 65 10.18 -40.92 -31.77
C SER A 65 11.03 -40.30 -30.66
N ARG A 66 11.78 -41.18 -30.00
CA ARG A 66 12.48 -41.07 -28.73
C ARG A 66 13.98 -40.81 -28.98
N ALA A 67 14.59 -40.12 -28.02
CA ALA A 67 16.03 -39.96 -27.72
C ALA A 67 16.85 -39.06 -28.67
N ASP A 68 17.35 -37.96 -28.13
CA ASP A 68 18.76 -37.84 -27.76
C ASP A 68 18.95 -36.79 -26.65
N ASP A 69 19.84 -37.12 -25.70
CA ASP A 69 20.34 -36.28 -24.62
C ASP A 69 20.84 -34.94 -25.16
N LEU A 70 20.36 -33.84 -24.57
CA LEU A 70 21.02 -32.55 -24.64
C LEU A 70 21.40 -32.16 -23.20
N ASP A 71 22.71 -32.10 -22.94
CA ASP A 71 23.24 -31.57 -21.69
C ASP A 71 22.74 -30.13 -21.47
N PRO A 72 22.31 -29.77 -20.24
CA PRO A 72 21.90 -28.41 -19.93
C PRO A 72 23.10 -27.47 -20.04
N VAL A 73 22.99 -26.48 -20.94
CA VAL A 73 23.93 -25.36 -21.02
C VAL A 73 23.73 -24.50 -19.76
N SER A 74 24.77 -24.40 -18.93
CA SER A 74 24.78 -23.46 -17.81
C SER A 74 24.67 -22.03 -18.34
N PRO A 75 23.69 -21.21 -17.88
CA PRO A 75 23.67 -19.81 -18.22
C PRO A 75 24.86 -19.12 -17.53
N SER A 76 25.79 -18.61 -18.33
CA SER A 76 26.78 -17.65 -17.85
C SER A 76 26.06 -16.31 -17.62
N SER A 77 25.72 -16.01 -16.36
CA SER A 77 25.27 -14.69 -15.96
C SER A 77 26.36 -13.65 -16.28
N PRO A 78 26.05 -12.53 -16.95
CA PRO A 78 26.99 -11.44 -17.06
C PRO A 78 27.25 -10.88 -15.66
N ALA A 79 28.50 -10.93 -15.20
CA ALA A 79 28.94 -10.22 -14.01
C ALA A 79 28.86 -8.71 -14.31
N VAL A 80 27.83 -8.05 -13.80
CA VAL A 80 27.78 -6.60 -13.74
C VAL A 80 28.82 -6.17 -12.71
N THR A 81 29.94 -5.67 -13.20
CA THR A 81 30.97 -5.07 -12.33
C THR A 81 30.57 -3.62 -12.13
N VAL A 82 29.93 -3.30 -11.01
CA VAL A 82 29.64 -1.91 -10.63
C VAL A 82 30.96 -1.26 -10.24
N ALA A 83 31.41 -0.31 -11.06
CA ALA A 83 32.56 0.52 -10.75
C ALA A 83 32.16 1.53 -9.67
N THR A 84 32.72 1.39 -8.47
CA THR A 84 32.64 2.38 -7.40
C THR A 84 33.83 3.31 -7.51
N ASP A 85 33.65 4.43 -8.23
CA ASP A 85 34.57 5.57 -8.15
C ASP A 85 34.05 6.53 -7.08
N GLY A 86 34.95 6.90 -6.17
CA GLY A 86 34.61 7.54 -4.90
C GLY A 86 34.57 9.07 -4.87
N ALA A 87 34.05 9.53 -3.73
CA ALA A 87 34.16 10.83 -3.09
C ALA A 87 33.50 12.04 -3.80
N GLY A 88 32.27 12.34 -3.37
CA GLY A 88 31.63 13.64 -3.54
C GLY A 88 30.16 13.60 -3.11
N THR A 89 29.89 14.13 -1.90
CA THR A 89 28.58 14.30 -1.23
C THR A 89 27.75 13.03 -1.00
N ASP A 90 27.37 12.80 0.26
CA ASP A 90 26.58 11.67 0.77
C ASP A 90 25.14 11.67 0.26
N ASP A 91 24.95 11.62 -1.06
CA ASP A 91 23.70 11.16 -1.65
C ASP A 91 23.68 9.65 -1.44
N ALA A 92 23.16 9.21 -0.29
CA ALA A 92 22.76 7.83 -0.09
C ALA A 92 21.89 7.46 -1.30
N ALA A 93 22.43 6.60 -2.17
CA ALA A 93 21.75 6.22 -3.40
C ALA A 93 20.36 5.74 -3.03
N ALA A 94 19.34 6.40 -3.58
CA ALA A 94 17.95 6.08 -3.29
C ALA A 94 17.74 4.57 -3.45
N VAL A 95 17.20 3.92 -2.43
CA VAL A 95 16.91 2.49 -2.46
C VAL A 95 15.66 2.31 -3.31
N THR A 96 15.85 2.24 -4.63
CA THR A 96 14.77 2.01 -5.60
C THR A 96 14.68 0.54 -5.95
N GLY A 97 13.47 0.00 -5.90
CA GLY A 97 13.17 -1.36 -6.32
C GLY A 97 12.25 -2.10 -5.35
N PRO A 98 11.82 -3.31 -5.72
CA PRO A 98 10.85 -4.06 -4.95
C PRO A 98 11.48 -4.60 -3.67
N ALA A 99 10.89 -4.25 -2.52
CA ALA A 99 11.22 -4.82 -1.23
C ALA A 99 9.97 -5.41 -0.55
N TRP A 100 10.12 -6.58 0.05
CA TRP A 100 9.03 -7.31 0.69
C TRP A 100 9.55 -8.12 1.90
N SER A 101 8.65 -8.70 2.69
CA SER A 101 9.02 -9.62 3.78
C SER A 101 8.18 -10.89 3.78
N ASP A 102 8.75 -12.02 4.23
CA ASP A 102 8.01 -13.21 4.67
C ASP A 102 8.23 -13.39 6.17
N GLY A 103 7.22 -13.05 6.96
CA GLY A 103 7.36 -12.94 8.41
C GLY A 103 8.33 -11.83 8.77
N THR A 104 9.40 -12.18 9.48
CA THR A 104 10.47 -11.29 9.94
C THR A 104 11.68 -11.24 9.00
N THR A 105 11.65 -12.01 7.90
CA THR A 105 12.69 -11.99 6.88
C THR A 105 12.39 -10.92 5.84
N ILE A 106 13.22 -9.89 5.75
CA ILE A 106 13.15 -8.83 4.74
C ILE A 106 13.96 -9.25 3.50
N HIS A 107 13.35 -9.09 2.33
CA HIS A 107 13.96 -9.19 1.02
C HIS A 107 14.07 -7.78 0.43
N ALA A 108 15.28 -7.22 0.44
CA ALA A 108 15.57 -5.87 -0.02
C ALA A 108 15.69 -5.79 -1.56
N ALA A 109 15.60 -4.58 -2.08
CA ALA A 109 15.64 -4.31 -3.52
C ALA A 109 16.96 -4.68 -4.20
N ASP A 110 18.07 -4.64 -3.46
CA ASP A 110 19.41 -5.02 -3.92
C ASP A 110 19.64 -6.55 -3.88
N GLY A 111 18.64 -7.33 -3.45
CA GLY A 111 18.71 -8.77 -3.27
C GLY A 111 19.23 -9.21 -1.90
N THR A 112 19.56 -8.28 -1.00
CA THR A 112 19.94 -8.58 0.38
C THR A 112 18.76 -9.21 1.11
N VAL A 113 19.03 -10.22 1.94
CA VAL A 113 18.04 -10.91 2.76
C VAL A 113 18.42 -10.75 4.23
N VAL A 114 17.53 -10.15 5.02
CA VAL A 114 17.78 -9.77 6.41
C VAL A 114 16.77 -10.46 7.32
N GLU A 115 17.24 -11.25 8.28
CA GLU A 115 16.38 -11.78 9.34
C GLU A 115 16.35 -10.80 10.51
N VAL A 116 15.15 -10.35 10.89
CA VAL A 116 14.98 -9.43 12.02
C VAL A 116 14.58 -10.21 13.26
N ASP A 117 15.45 -10.21 14.29
CA ASP A 117 15.20 -10.88 15.57
C ASP A 117 14.20 -10.09 16.44
N VAL A 118 12.91 -10.18 16.11
CA VAL A 118 11.80 -9.54 16.84
C VAL A 118 10.70 -10.54 17.20
N ASP A 119 10.04 -10.33 18.34
CA ASP A 119 8.84 -11.08 18.74
C ASP A 119 7.61 -10.60 17.96
N ALA A 120 7.54 -10.92 16.67
CA ALA A 120 6.41 -10.56 15.82
C ALA A 120 5.26 -11.57 15.94
N THR A 121 4.46 -11.45 17.01
CA THR A 121 3.29 -12.32 17.20
C THR A 121 2.14 -12.00 16.26
N SER A 122 2.01 -10.74 15.86
CA SER A 122 1.01 -10.29 14.90
C SER A 122 1.51 -9.07 14.14
N GLY A 123 1.55 -9.17 12.82
CA GLY A 123 1.95 -8.06 11.97
C GLY A 123 3.45 -7.76 12.03
N PHE A 124 4.00 -7.50 10.86
CA PHE A 124 5.36 -7.02 10.65
C PHE A 124 5.25 -5.96 9.58
N SER A 125 5.99 -4.86 9.69
CA SER A 125 6.11 -3.86 8.63
C SER A 125 7.55 -3.38 8.63
N PHE A 126 8.02 -2.84 7.52
CA PHE A 126 9.35 -2.25 7.48
C PHE A 126 9.42 -1.10 6.48
N VAL A 127 10.36 -0.21 6.73
CA VAL A 127 10.73 0.90 5.85
C VAL A 127 12.24 0.83 5.61
N PRO A 128 12.69 0.78 4.34
CA PRO A 128 14.11 0.97 4.01
C PRO A 128 14.57 2.37 4.43
N LEU A 129 15.75 2.46 5.05
CA LEU A 129 16.33 3.71 5.55
C LEU A 129 17.85 3.72 5.36
N GLY A 130 18.30 4.15 4.18
CA GLY A 130 19.69 4.05 3.74
C GLY A 130 20.12 2.58 3.63
N ASP A 131 21.15 2.21 4.37
CA ASP A 131 21.68 0.85 4.52
C ASP A 131 21.02 0.05 5.66
N ARG A 132 20.00 0.62 6.30
CA ARG A 132 19.28 0.04 7.45
C ARG A 132 17.81 -0.13 7.15
N PHE A 133 17.12 -0.79 8.07
CA PHE A 133 15.68 -0.99 8.04
C PHE A 133 15.06 -0.55 9.37
N LEU A 134 13.92 0.15 9.30
CA LEU A 134 13.08 0.39 10.46
C LEU A 134 11.90 -0.58 10.43
N ALA A 135 11.97 -1.64 11.23
CA ALA A 135 10.99 -2.72 11.28
C ALA A 135 10.02 -2.55 12.45
N GLY A 136 8.72 -2.56 12.18
CA GLY A 136 7.67 -2.49 13.20
C GLY A 136 7.01 -3.85 13.45
N SER A 137 6.75 -4.18 14.71
CA SER A 137 6.05 -5.41 15.10
C SER A 137 5.22 -5.23 16.37
N TYR A 138 4.11 -5.99 16.49
CA TYR A 138 3.38 -6.10 17.75
C TYR A 138 3.87 -7.33 18.53
N GLY A 139 4.52 -7.06 19.66
CA GLY A 139 4.89 -8.08 20.64
C GLY A 139 3.72 -8.50 21.52
N ASN A 140 3.96 -9.50 22.37
CA ASN A 140 2.99 -10.01 23.34
C ASN A 140 2.64 -8.95 24.42
N GLY A 141 1.69 -8.06 24.10
CA GLY A 141 1.11 -7.10 25.04
C GLY A 141 1.89 -5.79 25.23
N THR A 142 2.91 -5.51 24.42
CA THR A 142 3.83 -4.36 24.59
C THR A 142 3.51 -3.15 23.72
N GLY A 143 2.36 -3.11 23.03
CA GLY A 143 2.11 -2.08 22.02
C GLY A 143 2.97 -2.29 20.78
N LEU A 144 2.98 -1.33 19.86
CA LEU A 144 3.82 -1.39 18.68
C LEU A 144 5.25 -0.98 19.04
N VAL A 145 6.20 -1.81 18.61
CA VAL A 145 7.63 -1.59 18.78
C VAL A 145 8.25 -1.43 17.40
N LEU A 146 9.04 -0.37 17.22
CA LEU A 146 9.86 -0.17 16.03
C LEU A 146 11.32 -0.48 16.35
N THR A 147 11.97 -1.27 15.52
CA THR A 147 13.34 -1.74 15.72
C THR A 147 14.17 -1.26 14.54
N LEU A 148 15.23 -0.52 14.82
CA LEU A 148 16.20 -0.12 13.80
C LEU A 148 17.22 -1.23 13.65
N VAL A 149 17.42 -1.70 12.42
CA VAL A 149 18.18 -2.92 12.11
C VAL A 149 19.18 -2.64 11.00
N GLU A 150 20.40 -3.12 11.18
CA GLU A 150 21.46 -3.10 10.15
C GLU A 150 21.16 -4.10 9.01
N ALA A 151 21.85 -3.96 7.87
CA ALA A 151 21.74 -4.88 6.74
C ALA A 151 22.12 -6.34 7.07
N ASP A 152 22.80 -6.59 8.19
CA ASP A 152 23.14 -7.94 8.66
C ASP A 152 22.14 -8.53 9.67
N GLY A 153 21.08 -7.79 10.00
CA GLY A 153 20.05 -8.18 10.98
C GLY A 153 20.37 -7.73 12.41
N THR A 154 21.50 -7.08 12.65
CA THR A 154 21.85 -6.56 13.98
C THR A 154 20.90 -5.44 14.40
N VAL A 155 20.29 -5.57 15.57
CA VAL A 155 19.47 -4.52 16.16
C VAL A 155 20.36 -3.38 16.66
N VAL A 156 20.10 -2.17 16.16
CA VAL A 156 20.77 -0.93 16.56
C VAL A 156 20.07 -0.32 17.77
N ASP A 157 18.75 -0.12 17.65
CA ASP A 157 17.93 0.51 18.67
C ASP A 157 16.46 0.09 18.56
N THR A 158 15.66 0.47 19.55
CA THR A 158 14.24 0.17 19.64
C THR A 158 13.44 1.36 20.16
N PHE A 159 12.34 1.66 19.48
CA PHE A 159 11.47 2.78 19.76
C PHE A 159 10.04 2.32 20.03
N GLU A 160 9.33 3.11 20.84
CA GLU A 160 7.89 2.99 20.96
C GLU A 160 7.20 3.66 19.75
N GLY A 161 6.14 3.03 19.25
CA GLY A 161 5.27 3.61 18.23
C GLY A 161 3.80 3.45 18.55
N THR A 162 2.96 4.33 18.01
CA THR A 162 1.50 4.16 18.00
C THR A 162 1.00 3.57 16.68
N GLU A 163 1.81 3.62 15.62
CA GLU A 163 1.55 3.07 14.30
C GLU A 163 2.86 2.70 13.58
N TYR A 164 2.77 1.91 12.50
CA TYR A 164 3.95 1.51 11.72
C TYR A 164 4.64 2.72 11.09
N ALA A 165 5.96 2.61 10.91
CA ALA A 165 6.70 3.66 10.23
C ALA A 165 6.27 3.84 8.77
N VAL A 166 6.44 5.07 8.29
CA VAL A 166 6.25 5.48 6.89
C VAL A 166 7.56 6.07 6.39
N GLY A 167 8.01 5.67 5.20
CA GLY A 167 9.22 6.23 4.57
C GLY A 167 8.93 7.42 3.65
N ASP A 168 9.96 8.12 3.19
CA ASP A 168 9.84 9.15 2.15
C ASP A 168 9.77 8.57 0.71
N GLY A 169 9.80 7.24 0.58
CA GLY A 169 9.83 6.52 -0.69
C GLY A 169 11.18 6.50 -1.40
N GLN A 170 12.17 7.27 -0.91
CA GLN A 170 13.55 7.27 -1.40
C GLN A 170 14.50 6.57 -0.41
N GLY A 171 14.01 6.24 0.78
CA GLY A 171 14.78 5.61 1.84
C GLY A 171 15.70 6.59 2.57
N ARG A 172 15.44 7.90 2.49
CA ARG A 172 16.26 8.91 3.18
C ARG A 172 15.74 9.19 4.58
N THR A 173 14.43 9.08 4.77
CA THR A 173 13.78 9.43 6.02
C THR A 173 12.63 8.47 6.29
N ALA A 174 12.48 8.10 7.56
CA ALA A 174 11.33 7.37 8.07
C ALA A 174 10.68 8.16 9.21
N GLY A 175 9.37 8.02 9.39
CA GLY A 175 8.66 8.65 10.48
C GLY A 175 7.57 7.75 11.07
N TRP A 176 7.18 8.03 12.30
CA TRP A 176 6.08 7.35 12.99
C TRP A 176 5.51 8.24 14.10
N THR A 177 4.29 7.94 14.56
CA THR A 177 3.73 8.63 15.74
C THR A 177 4.15 7.96 17.05
N VAL A 178 4.40 8.79 18.06
CA VAL A 178 4.86 8.40 19.40
C VAL A 178 4.13 9.22 20.46
N GLY A 179 4.00 8.64 21.66
CA GLY A 179 3.36 9.29 22.80
C GLY A 179 1.84 9.17 22.79
N ARG A 180 1.20 9.74 23.82
CA ARG A 180 -0.28 9.71 23.98
C ARG A 180 -0.78 11.02 24.54
N GLY A 181 -2.05 11.32 24.27
CA GLY A 181 -2.72 12.49 24.84
C GLY A 181 -2.11 13.80 24.33
N ALA A 182 -1.65 14.65 25.24
CA ALA A 182 -1.07 15.96 24.91
C ALA A 182 0.41 15.88 24.50
N ASP A 183 1.13 14.83 24.90
CA ASP A 183 2.57 14.68 24.68
C ASP A 183 2.89 13.89 23.39
N ARG A 184 1.92 13.84 22.46
CA ARG A 184 2.05 13.14 21.18
C ARG A 184 2.97 13.90 20.22
N SER A 185 3.81 13.16 19.50
CA SER A 185 4.78 13.70 18.54
C SER A 185 4.87 12.79 17.30
N VAL A 186 5.42 13.32 16.21
CA VAL A 186 5.96 12.50 15.12
C VAL A 186 7.45 12.37 15.35
N ALA A 187 7.95 11.14 15.47
CA ALA A 187 9.37 10.87 15.39
C ALA A 187 9.76 10.80 13.91
N VAL A 188 10.87 11.45 13.56
CA VAL A 188 11.46 11.45 12.22
C VAL A 188 12.91 11.04 12.36
N LEU A 189 13.33 10.04 11.59
CA LEU A 189 14.67 9.47 11.60
C LEU A 189 15.26 9.53 10.20
N GLY A 190 16.40 10.21 10.05
CA GLY A 190 17.16 10.24 8.81
C GLY A 190 18.04 9.00 8.62
N ALA A 191 18.41 8.72 7.36
CA ALA A 191 19.41 7.71 7.03
C ALA A 191 20.76 8.07 7.69
N GLY A 192 21.43 7.06 8.24
CA GLY A 192 22.65 7.24 9.04
C GLY A 192 22.46 7.73 10.48
N GLU A 193 21.27 8.16 10.89
CA GLU A 193 21.01 8.64 12.26
C GLU A 193 20.57 7.50 13.20
N SER A 194 20.81 7.64 14.51
CA SER A 194 20.32 6.67 15.51
C SER A 194 19.22 7.24 16.41
N ASP A 195 19.20 8.56 16.60
CA ASP A 195 18.24 9.24 17.45
C ASP A 195 17.21 9.98 16.58
N PRO A 196 15.89 9.72 16.73
CA PRO A 196 14.88 10.44 15.97
C PRO A 196 14.68 11.87 16.49
N THR A 197 14.40 12.79 15.57
CA THR A 197 13.89 14.11 15.91
C THR A 197 12.39 14.04 16.19
N LEU A 198 11.94 14.70 17.25
CA LEU A 198 10.53 14.73 17.64
C LEU A 198 9.86 16.03 17.19
N LEU A 199 8.84 15.90 16.34
CA LEU A 199 7.97 17.00 15.92
C LEU A 199 6.73 17.02 16.82
N PRO A 200 6.58 18.02 17.71
CA PRO A 200 5.47 18.05 18.63
C PRO A 200 4.16 18.29 17.89
N LEU A 201 3.15 17.47 18.15
CA LEU A 201 1.81 17.65 17.57
C LEU A 201 0.94 18.60 18.39
N THR A 202 1.57 19.58 19.03
CA THR A 202 0.91 20.58 19.87
C THR A 202 0.09 21.53 18.97
N GLY A 203 -1.15 21.81 19.37
CA GLY A 203 -2.05 22.70 18.61
C GLY A 203 -2.96 21.97 17.63
N LEU A 204 -2.75 20.67 17.38
CA LEU A 204 -3.75 19.86 16.67
C LEU A 204 -5.04 19.76 17.48
N PRO A 205 -6.22 19.79 16.82
CA PRO A 205 -7.50 19.60 17.50
C PRO A 205 -7.59 18.22 18.17
N ASP A 206 -8.49 18.10 19.13
CA ASP A 206 -8.82 16.81 19.75
C ASP A 206 -9.43 15.87 18.70
N SER A 207 -8.81 14.71 18.51
CA SER A 207 -9.23 13.67 17.58
C SER A 207 -9.96 12.52 18.27
N ALA A 208 -10.62 11.67 17.48
CA ALA A 208 -11.29 10.45 17.95
C ALA A 208 -10.32 9.27 18.22
N GLY A 209 -9.01 9.48 18.06
CA GLY A 209 -7.97 8.46 18.21
C GLY A 209 -6.57 9.08 18.10
N PRO A 210 -5.49 8.28 18.15
CA PRO A 210 -4.16 8.77 17.81
C PRO A 210 -4.15 9.33 16.38
N PRO A 211 -3.35 10.37 16.10
CA PRO A 211 -3.12 10.79 14.73
C PRO A 211 -2.39 9.67 13.96
N GLU A 212 -2.64 9.59 12.66
CA GLU A 212 -2.01 8.64 11.75
C GLU A 212 -1.03 9.39 10.85
N LEU A 213 0.20 8.90 10.70
CA LEU A 213 1.21 9.48 9.83
C LEU A 213 0.95 9.01 8.40
N LEU A 214 0.77 9.97 7.49
CA LEU A 214 0.53 9.68 6.08
C LEU A 214 1.82 9.65 5.27
N THR A 215 2.71 10.62 5.47
CA THR A 215 4.00 10.74 4.75
C THR A 215 4.98 11.57 5.57
N VAL A 216 6.27 11.34 5.33
CA VAL A 216 7.40 12.12 5.86
C VAL A 216 8.34 12.50 4.71
N ARG A 217 8.96 13.67 4.78
CA ARG A 217 9.80 14.25 3.71
C ARG A 217 10.91 15.08 4.27
N GLY A 218 11.88 15.40 3.41
CA GLY A 218 13.09 16.14 3.75
C GLY A 218 14.13 15.25 4.44
N GLY A 219 15.40 15.62 4.32
CA GLY A 219 16.53 14.87 4.88
C GLY A 219 16.98 15.30 6.28
N GLY A 220 16.57 16.48 6.76
CA GLY A 220 17.02 17.02 8.04
C GLY A 220 15.93 17.78 8.80
N CYS A 221 15.71 17.43 10.06
CA CYS A 221 14.82 18.17 10.96
C CYS A 221 15.53 19.31 11.71
N THR A 222 16.51 19.95 11.07
CA THR A 222 17.28 21.06 11.65
C THR A 222 16.84 22.39 11.04
N GLU A 223 17.01 23.49 11.78
CA GLU A 223 16.77 24.85 11.27
C GLU A 223 17.61 25.13 10.00
N GLU A 224 18.85 24.64 9.96
CA GLU A 224 19.75 24.78 8.80
C GLU A 224 19.20 24.08 7.56
N ALA A 225 18.71 22.84 7.70
CA ALA A 225 18.07 22.12 6.59
C ALA A 225 16.79 22.83 6.12
N ALA A 226 16.01 23.39 7.05
CA ALA A 226 14.81 24.16 6.73
C ALA A 226 15.12 25.42 5.91
N ASP A 227 16.16 26.17 6.27
CA ASP A 227 16.61 27.36 5.55
C ASP A 227 17.10 27.03 4.12
N GLU A 228 17.61 25.83 3.90
CA GLU A 228 18.04 25.32 2.59
C GLU A 228 16.91 24.70 1.76
N GLY A 229 15.71 24.58 2.33
CA GLY A 229 14.54 23.98 1.67
C GLY A 229 14.50 22.45 1.69
N ASP A 230 15.36 21.81 2.49
CA ASP A 230 15.37 20.36 2.75
C ASP A 230 14.91 20.02 4.19
N GLY A 231 14.23 20.98 4.83
CA GLY A 231 13.66 20.81 6.16
C GLY A 231 12.65 19.68 6.19
N CYS A 232 12.64 18.93 7.29
CA CYS A 232 11.74 17.80 7.42
C CYS A 232 10.28 18.25 7.58
N GLN A 233 9.39 17.49 6.96
CA GLN A 233 7.95 17.71 7.01
C GLN A 233 7.24 16.38 7.20
N ALA A 234 6.25 16.37 8.08
CA ALA A 234 5.32 15.26 8.23
C ALA A 234 3.90 15.69 7.87
N VAL A 235 3.13 14.79 7.27
CA VAL A 235 1.68 14.96 7.11
C VAL A 235 0.97 13.95 8.00
N VAL A 236 0.16 14.43 8.93
CA VAL A 236 -0.60 13.58 9.86
C VAL A 236 -2.10 13.74 9.65
N LEU A 237 -2.83 12.65 9.81
CA LEU A 237 -4.29 12.59 9.77
C LEU A 237 -4.85 12.58 11.18
N THR A 238 -5.83 13.43 11.45
CA THR A 238 -6.61 13.42 12.68
C THR A 238 -8.04 13.00 12.38
N ASN A 239 -8.49 11.90 12.99
CA ASN A 239 -9.86 11.42 12.85
C ASN A 239 -10.85 12.32 13.60
N GLU A 240 -11.90 12.77 12.92
CA GLU A 240 -12.95 13.59 13.51
C GLU A 240 -14.00 12.71 14.20
N ARG A 241 -14.58 13.19 15.32
CA ARG A 241 -15.65 12.46 16.02
C ARG A 241 -16.95 12.34 15.22
N SER A 242 -17.15 13.25 14.27
CA SER A 242 -18.27 13.25 13.33
C SER A 242 -18.13 12.23 12.20
N GLY A 243 -16.97 11.56 12.09
CA GLY A 243 -16.57 10.83 10.90
C GLY A 243 -15.71 11.71 9.99
N GLY A 244 -14.84 11.08 9.19
CA GLY A 244 -13.84 11.75 8.35
C GLY A 244 -12.51 11.99 9.07
N SER A 245 -11.55 12.52 8.33
CA SER A 245 -10.20 12.84 8.82
C SER A 245 -9.71 14.15 8.22
N ARG A 246 -9.02 14.96 9.02
CA ARG A 246 -8.29 16.16 8.56
C ARG A 246 -6.80 15.86 8.44
N ALA A 247 -6.15 16.40 7.41
CA ALA A 247 -4.71 16.29 7.24
C ALA A 247 -4.00 17.56 7.70
N TRP A 248 -2.85 17.40 8.36
CA TRP A 248 -2.06 18.49 8.92
C TRP A 248 -0.61 18.35 8.51
N VAL A 249 -0.03 19.44 8.04
CA VAL A 249 1.40 19.57 7.83
C VAL A 249 2.05 19.99 9.15
N VAL A 250 3.09 19.27 9.53
CA VAL A 250 3.87 19.48 10.76
C VAL A 250 5.34 19.64 10.37
N THR A 251 5.96 20.69 10.91
CA THR A 251 7.39 21.01 10.75
C THR A 251 7.98 21.32 12.13
N PRO A 252 9.32 21.36 12.29
CA PRO A 252 9.95 21.66 13.58
C PRO A 252 9.59 23.05 14.15
N ASP A 253 9.51 24.06 13.28
CA ASP A 253 9.55 25.47 13.69
C ASP A 253 8.20 26.21 13.54
N GLU A 254 7.22 25.58 12.90
CA GLU A 254 5.91 26.17 12.64
C GLU A 254 4.79 25.44 13.37
N ALA A 255 3.75 26.19 13.74
CA ALA A 255 2.53 25.57 14.23
C ALA A 255 1.91 24.69 13.12
N PRO A 256 1.34 23.51 13.47
CA PRO A 256 0.70 22.66 12.48
C PRO A 256 -0.35 23.41 11.67
N ARG A 257 -0.34 23.22 10.35
CA ARG A 257 -1.30 23.83 9.42
C ARG A 257 -2.13 22.78 8.73
N GLU A 258 -3.43 23.03 8.57
CA GLU A 258 -4.31 22.12 7.84
C GLU A 258 -3.91 22.06 6.35
N LEU A 259 -3.84 20.86 5.81
CA LEU A 259 -3.59 20.59 4.40
C LEU A 259 -4.94 20.54 3.68
N VAL A 260 -5.11 21.41 2.66
CA VAL A 260 -6.32 21.50 1.82
C VAL A 260 -7.64 21.50 2.61
N PRO A 261 -7.90 22.55 3.42
CA PRO A 261 -9.06 22.57 4.33
C PRO A 261 -10.39 22.42 3.58
N ASP A 262 -11.27 21.59 4.15
CA ASP A 262 -12.64 21.34 3.69
C ASP A 262 -12.79 20.76 2.27
N VAL A 263 -11.71 20.19 1.70
CA VAL A 263 -11.73 19.56 0.36
C VAL A 263 -12.04 18.05 0.45
N PHE A 264 -11.41 17.35 1.38
CA PHE A 264 -11.53 15.90 1.50
C PHE A 264 -12.29 15.48 2.74
N PHE A 265 -13.11 14.44 2.60
CA PHE A 265 -13.58 13.65 3.73
C PHE A 265 -12.43 12.88 4.39
N SER A 266 -11.48 12.38 3.59
CA SER A 266 -10.24 11.77 4.09
C SER A 266 -9.13 11.85 3.05
N VAL A 267 -7.93 12.25 3.47
CA VAL A 267 -6.74 12.29 2.60
C VAL A 267 -6.08 10.91 2.59
N THR A 268 -5.76 10.40 1.40
CA THR A 268 -5.16 9.07 1.22
C THR A 268 -3.74 9.10 0.70
N GLY A 269 -3.27 10.24 0.18
CA GLY A 269 -1.90 10.40 -0.27
C GLY A 269 -1.53 11.84 -0.61
N VAL A 270 -0.24 12.12 -0.61
CA VAL A 270 0.36 13.40 -1.02
C VAL A 270 1.51 13.10 -1.98
N SER A 271 1.60 13.77 -3.12
CA SER A 271 2.69 13.52 -4.09
C SER A 271 4.04 13.85 -3.47
N PRO A 272 5.15 13.16 -3.82
CA PRO A 272 6.46 13.34 -3.17
C PRO A 272 6.94 14.80 -3.04
N ASP A 273 6.63 15.65 -4.03
CA ASP A 273 6.95 17.08 -4.06
C ASP A 273 5.99 17.98 -3.26
N GLY A 274 4.85 17.44 -2.81
CA GLY A 274 3.86 18.12 -1.97
C GLY A 274 2.89 18.99 -2.75
N THR A 275 2.94 18.91 -4.08
CA THR A 275 2.12 19.78 -4.94
C THR A 275 0.74 19.20 -5.21
N LEU A 276 0.55 17.89 -5.03
CA LEU A 276 -0.72 17.20 -5.22
C LEU A 276 -1.16 16.49 -3.94
N VAL A 277 -2.48 16.50 -3.70
CA VAL A 277 -3.12 15.76 -2.61
C VAL A 277 -4.21 14.89 -3.21
N ALA A 278 -4.29 13.64 -2.77
CA ALA A 278 -5.32 12.71 -3.17
C ALA A 278 -6.14 12.27 -1.96
N GLY A 279 -7.43 12.01 -2.17
CA GLY A 279 -8.30 11.58 -1.09
C GLY A 279 -9.73 11.33 -1.51
N THR A 280 -10.51 10.83 -0.55
CA THR A 280 -11.95 10.65 -0.63
C THR A 280 -12.63 12.00 -0.45
N THR A 281 -13.45 12.42 -1.41
CA THR A 281 -14.23 13.66 -1.35
C THR A 281 -15.64 13.44 -0.81
N GLU A 282 -16.24 12.29 -1.11
CA GLU A 282 -17.62 11.97 -0.72
C GLU A 282 -17.80 10.48 -0.42
N VAL A 283 -18.63 10.19 0.58
CA VAL A 283 -19.11 8.84 0.92
C VAL A 283 -20.63 8.87 1.01
N ASP A 284 -21.32 8.10 0.16
CA ASP A 284 -22.77 7.87 0.24
C ASP A 284 -23.04 6.38 0.46
N GLU A 285 -23.29 6.01 1.71
CA GLU A 285 -23.61 4.64 2.12
C GLU A 285 -24.92 4.12 1.53
N ARG A 286 -25.88 4.99 1.22
CA ARG A 286 -27.19 4.60 0.66
C ARG A 286 -27.08 4.28 -0.82
N ALA A 287 -26.31 5.09 -1.54
CA ALA A 287 -25.98 4.83 -2.94
C ALA A 287 -24.88 3.78 -3.11
N MET A 288 -24.19 3.41 -2.01
CA MET A 288 -23.00 2.56 -2.01
C MET A 288 -21.91 3.12 -2.94
N SER A 289 -21.69 4.43 -2.87
CA SER A 289 -20.71 5.13 -3.69
C SER A 289 -19.69 5.87 -2.84
N THR A 290 -18.45 5.90 -3.31
CA THR A 290 -17.36 6.67 -2.71
C THR A 290 -16.63 7.35 -3.85
N CYS A 291 -16.47 8.67 -3.75
CA CYS A 291 -15.79 9.48 -4.76
C CYS A 291 -14.45 9.95 -4.22
N SER A 292 -13.47 10.00 -5.10
CA SER A 292 -12.10 10.41 -4.82
C SER A 292 -11.64 11.45 -5.83
N ALA A 293 -10.65 12.25 -5.44
CA ALA A 293 -10.09 13.29 -6.28
C ALA A 293 -8.57 13.41 -6.09
N VAL A 294 -7.91 14.00 -7.08
CA VAL A 294 -6.59 14.61 -6.92
C VAL A 294 -6.75 16.11 -7.08
N VAL A 295 -6.21 16.86 -6.13
CA VAL A 295 -6.25 18.32 -6.10
C VAL A 295 -4.85 18.91 -6.05
N ASP A 296 -4.73 20.14 -6.53
CA ASP A 296 -3.55 20.98 -6.30
C ASP A 296 -3.48 21.40 -4.82
N ALA A 297 -2.37 21.12 -4.15
CA ALA A 297 -2.22 21.32 -2.70
C ALA A 297 -2.26 22.80 -2.29
N ALA A 298 -1.83 23.70 -3.18
CA ALA A 298 -1.75 25.13 -2.89
C ALA A 298 -3.09 25.83 -3.03
N THR A 299 -3.89 25.42 -4.00
CA THR A 299 -5.17 26.06 -4.33
C THR A 299 -6.39 25.26 -3.86
N GLY A 300 -6.23 23.98 -3.54
CA GLY A 300 -7.33 23.05 -3.25
C GLY A 300 -8.20 22.74 -4.48
N THR A 301 -7.79 23.16 -5.68
CA THR A 301 -8.57 22.96 -6.90
C THR A 301 -8.40 21.53 -7.40
N ALA A 302 -9.52 20.84 -7.65
CA ALA A 302 -9.51 19.51 -8.24
C ALA A 302 -8.92 19.53 -9.65
N LEU A 303 -7.94 18.66 -9.88
CA LEU A 303 -7.43 18.35 -11.21
C LEU A 303 -8.36 17.37 -11.92
N TRP A 304 -8.85 16.38 -11.17
CA TRP A 304 -9.85 15.42 -11.62
C TRP A 304 -10.54 14.76 -10.42
N GLU A 305 -11.73 14.22 -10.67
CA GLU A 305 -12.55 13.49 -9.70
C GLU A 305 -13.10 12.22 -10.34
N THR A 306 -13.33 11.19 -9.54
CA THR A 306 -13.90 9.92 -9.98
C THR A 306 -14.66 9.24 -8.84
N CYS A 307 -15.68 8.46 -9.18
CA CYS A 307 -16.35 7.55 -8.25
C CYS A 307 -16.20 6.08 -8.66
N GLU A 308 -15.34 5.82 -9.66
CA GLU A 308 -15.07 4.47 -10.19
C GLU A 308 -13.92 3.78 -9.46
N VAL A 309 -13.02 4.57 -8.85
CA VAL A 309 -11.87 4.10 -8.07
C VAL A 309 -11.70 4.94 -6.80
N GLY A 310 -10.98 4.41 -5.82
CA GLY A 310 -10.60 5.10 -4.60
C GLY A 310 -9.25 4.66 -4.06
N TYR A 311 -8.91 5.12 -2.85
CA TYR A 311 -7.64 4.82 -2.16
C TYR A 311 -6.41 5.11 -3.03
N LEU A 312 -6.23 6.39 -3.32
CA LEU A 312 -5.26 6.93 -4.26
C LEU A 312 -3.90 7.13 -3.56
N ARG A 313 -2.83 6.50 -4.07
CA ARG A 313 -1.44 6.65 -3.58
C ARG A 313 -0.48 7.00 -4.71
N PHE A 314 0.37 8.00 -4.50
CA PHE A 314 1.25 8.50 -5.56
C PHE A 314 2.46 7.59 -5.77
N SER A 315 2.95 7.52 -7.01
CA SER A 315 4.26 6.92 -7.29
C SER A 315 5.40 7.76 -6.68
N PRO A 316 6.60 7.17 -6.47
CA PRO A 316 7.75 7.88 -5.89
C PRO A 316 8.24 9.10 -6.69
N ASP A 317 7.87 9.22 -7.97
CA ASP A 317 8.13 10.39 -8.81
C ASP A 317 6.92 11.33 -8.95
N GLY A 318 5.77 10.97 -8.37
CA GLY A 318 4.52 11.71 -8.43
C GLY A 318 3.82 11.73 -9.79
N ALA A 319 4.30 10.97 -10.78
CA ALA A 319 3.72 10.95 -12.12
C ALA A 319 2.43 10.12 -12.19
N HIS A 320 2.31 9.11 -11.31
CA HIS A 320 1.22 8.15 -11.32
C HIS A 320 0.49 8.09 -9.98
N VAL A 321 -0.73 7.58 -10.02
CA VAL A 321 -1.53 7.25 -8.84
C VAL A 321 -1.98 5.81 -8.94
N LEU A 322 -1.67 5.03 -7.92
CA LEU A 322 -2.19 3.70 -7.69
C LEU A 322 -3.56 3.83 -7.04
N ALA A 323 -4.58 3.30 -7.71
CA ALA A 323 -5.97 3.35 -7.30
C ALA A 323 -6.57 1.95 -7.22
N THR A 324 -7.61 1.81 -6.42
CA THR A 324 -8.27 0.53 -6.15
C THR A 324 -9.77 0.63 -6.31
N ASP A 325 -10.47 -0.50 -6.23
CA ASP A 325 -11.93 -0.46 -6.11
C ASP A 325 -12.36 0.46 -4.94
N PRO A 326 -13.38 1.32 -5.13
CA PRO A 326 -13.80 2.30 -4.13
C PRO A 326 -14.49 1.65 -2.92
N TRP A 327 -14.88 0.38 -3.05
CA TRP A 327 -15.56 -0.39 -2.02
C TRP A 327 -14.67 -1.54 -1.53
N ARG A 328 -14.29 -1.52 -0.24
CA ARG A 328 -13.28 -2.43 0.34
C ARG A 328 -13.88 -3.54 1.22
N ASP A 329 -15.04 -4.06 0.87
CA ASP A 329 -15.60 -5.21 1.60
C ASP A 329 -15.01 -6.54 1.12
N GLY A 330 -14.50 -7.33 2.07
CA GLY A 330 -14.11 -8.73 1.84
C GLY A 330 -12.63 -9.02 2.04
N LEU A 331 -12.14 -10.07 1.36
CA LEU A 331 -10.79 -10.62 1.52
C LEU A 331 -9.69 -9.90 0.71
N GLY A 332 -10.02 -8.75 0.12
CA GLY A 332 -9.10 -8.02 -0.75
C GLY A 332 -9.83 -7.23 -1.83
N GLN A 333 -9.06 -6.72 -2.77
CA GLN A 333 -9.55 -5.99 -3.94
C GLN A 333 -9.45 -6.89 -5.16
N ASN A 334 -10.41 -6.80 -6.08
CA ASN A 334 -10.42 -7.66 -7.28
C ASN A 334 -9.75 -7.01 -8.49
N SER A 335 -9.37 -5.74 -8.35
CA SER A 335 -8.66 -5.00 -9.37
C SER A 335 -7.89 -3.83 -8.77
N TRP A 336 -6.91 -3.34 -9.52
CA TRP A 336 -6.26 -2.06 -9.26
C TRP A 336 -5.93 -1.39 -10.59
N THR A 337 -5.84 -0.08 -10.54
CA THR A 337 -5.66 0.76 -11.71
C THR A 337 -4.53 1.74 -11.42
N VAL A 338 -3.64 1.93 -12.39
CA VAL A 338 -2.66 3.00 -12.39
C VAL A 338 -3.17 4.11 -13.28
N LEU A 339 -3.25 5.32 -12.71
CA LEU A 339 -3.73 6.53 -13.36
C LEU A 339 -2.58 7.52 -13.52
N ASP A 340 -2.64 8.35 -14.55
CA ASP A 340 -1.84 9.58 -14.62
C ASP A 340 -2.29 10.54 -13.51
N ALA A 341 -1.34 10.99 -12.68
CA ALA A 341 -1.64 11.74 -11.46
C ALA A 341 -2.33 13.09 -11.73
N ARG A 342 -2.09 13.70 -12.90
CA ARG A 342 -2.58 15.05 -13.22
C ARG A 342 -3.88 15.05 -14.00
N THR A 343 -4.13 14.01 -14.79
CA THR A 343 -5.28 13.94 -15.72
C THR A 343 -6.31 12.91 -15.32
N GLY A 344 -5.96 11.94 -14.47
CA GLY A 344 -6.82 10.83 -14.10
C GLY A 344 -7.00 9.81 -15.24
N ALA A 345 -6.24 9.95 -16.34
CA ALA A 345 -6.30 9.00 -17.45
C ALA A 345 -5.74 7.65 -17.01
N GLN A 346 -6.46 6.57 -17.32
CA GLN A 346 -5.99 5.22 -17.07
C GLN A 346 -4.73 4.92 -17.90
N VAL A 347 -3.64 4.61 -17.21
CA VAL A 347 -2.38 4.12 -17.81
C VAL A 347 -2.45 2.61 -17.94
N GLN A 348 -2.81 1.92 -16.85
CA GLN A 348 -2.89 0.47 -16.82
C GLN A 348 -3.92 -0.02 -15.81
N ARG A 349 -4.49 -1.19 -16.05
CA ARG A 349 -5.44 -1.84 -15.16
C ARG A 349 -5.12 -3.31 -15.05
N TYR A 350 -5.19 -3.82 -13.83
CA TYR A 350 -4.90 -5.18 -13.49
C TYR A 350 -6.11 -5.81 -12.80
N GLU A 351 -6.37 -7.08 -13.13
CA GLU A 351 -7.46 -7.87 -12.58
C GLU A 351 -6.88 -9.01 -11.74
N GLY A 352 -7.48 -9.30 -10.59
CA GLY A 352 -7.01 -10.33 -9.68
C GLY A 352 -7.30 -9.98 -8.23
N LEU A 353 -7.38 -11.00 -7.37
CA LEU A 353 -7.49 -10.75 -5.93
C LEU A 353 -6.14 -10.28 -5.42
N GLN A 354 -6.02 -9.01 -5.03
CA GLN A 354 -4.88 -8.52 -4.25
C GLN A 354 -5.27 -8.25 -2.81
N THR A 355 -4.35 -8.53 -1.90
CA THR A 355 -4.50 -8.21 -0.47
C THR A 355 -3.75 -6.96 -0.09
N THR A 356 -2.58 -6.73 -0.69
CA THR A 356 -1.76 -5.54 -0.48
C THR A 356 -0.94 -5.22 -1.72
N GLN A 357 -0.57 -3.95 -1.87
CA GLN A 357 0.20 -3.42 -2.97
C GLN A 357 0.94 -2.15 -2.51
N ALA A 358 2.12 -1.92 -3.08
CA ALA A 358 2.95 -0.75 -2.82
C ALA A 358 3.76 -0.40 -4.07
N TRP A 359 4.14 0.87 -4.21
CA TRP A 359 5.10 1.25 -5.23
C TRP A 359 6.49 0.69 -4.87
N ALA A 360 7.15 0.09 -5.86
CA ALA A 360 8.54 -0.36 -5.80
C ALA A 360 9.48 0.63 -6.52
N GLY A 361 8.93 1.45 -7.40
CA GLY A 361 9.63 2.48 -8.17
C GLY A 361 8.65 3.41 -8.88
N PRO A 362 9.13 4.36 -9.69
CA PRO A 362 8.30 5.30 -10.47
C PRO A 362 7.25 4.63 -11.37
N ASP A 363 7.59 3.45 -11.88
CA ASP A 363 6.86 2.66 -12.86
C ASP A 363 6.71 1.19 -12.44
N GLN A 364 6.94 0.87 -11.16
CA GLN A 364 6.87 -0.49 -10.64
C GLN A 364 5.98 -0.57 -9.42
N VAL A 365 5.05 -1.53 -9.40
CA VAL A 365 4.22 -1.85 -8.25
C VAL A 365 4.50 -3.27 -7.82
N VAL A 366 4.82 -3.46 -6.54
CA VAL A 366 4.85 -4.78 -5.92
C VAL A 366 3.48 -5.07 -5.31
N ALA A 367 2.96 -6.27 -5.54
CA ALA A 367 1.64 -6.69 -5.07
C ALA A 367 1.70 -8.11 -4.52
N LEU A 368 0.95 -8.33 -3.43
CA LEU A 368 0.63 -9.67 -2.96
C LEU A 368 -0.70 -10.09 -3.58
N VAL A 369 -0.60 -11.00 -4.55
CA VAL A 369 -1.75 -11.51 -5.30
C VAL A 369 -2.13 -12.87 -4.74
N GLY A 370 -3.40 -13.06 -4.42
CA GLY A 370 -3.94 -14.28 -3.85
C GLY A 370 -4.84 -15.04 -4.82
N ASP A 371 -4.91 -16.36 -4.66
CA ASP A 371 -5.96 -17.19 -5.23
C ASP A 371 -6.94 -17.59 -4.14
N SER A 372 -8.13 -16.98 -4.19
CA SER A 372 -9.23 -17.26 -3.25
C SER A 372 -9.65 -18.74 -3.18
N ALA A 373 -9.38 -19.54 -4.21
CA ALA A 373 -9.75 -20.96 -4.24
C ALA A 373 -8.76 -21.84 -3.49
N THR A 374 -7.48 -21.46 -3.45
CA THR A 374 -6.39 -22.27 -2.93
C THR A 374 -5.76 -21.69 -1.66
N ASN A 375 -6.04 -20.42 -1.33
CA ASN A 375 -5.30 -19.61 -0.36
C ASN A 375 -3.79 -19.53 -0.67
N ALA A 376 -3.37 -19.89 -1.88
CA ALA A 376 -2.03 -19.61 -2.36
C ALA A 376 -1.94 -18.12 -2.71
N GLY A 377 -0.73 -17.59 -2.72
CA GLY A 377 -0.46 -16.28 -3.28
C GLY A 377 0.83 -16.25 -4.09
N ALA A 378 1.20 -15.05 -4.50
CA ALA A 378 2.50 -14.76 -5.06
C ALA A 378 2.85 -13.30 -4.76
N VAL A 379 4.14 -13.05 -4.50
CA VAL A 379 4.68 -11.69 -4.54
C VAL A 379 5.03 -11.41 -5.99
N GLN A 380 4.38 -10.41 -6.58
CA GLN A 380 4.51 -10.05 -7.99
C GLN A 380 5.00 -8.61 -8.10
N VAL A 381 5.86 -8.35 -9.08
CA VAL A 381 6.26 -7.01 -9.50
C VAL A 381 5.66 -6.74 -10.87
N TRP A 382 4.97 -5.63 -10.97
CA TRP A 382 4.29 -5.17 -12.18
C TRP A 382 4.97 -3.89 -12.65
N THR A 383 5.60 -3.94 -13.82
CA THR A 383 6.19 -2.77 -14.48
C THR A 383 5.16 -2.17 -15.43
N LEU A 384 5.01 -0.85 -15.44
CA LEU A 384 4.04 -0.18 -16.30
C LEU A 384 4.34 -0.40 -17.78
N GLY A 385 3.33 -0.86 -18.52
CA GLY A 385 3.43 -1.19 -19.93
C GLY A 385 3.71 -2.67 -20.22
N ASP A 386 4.08 -3.47 -19.21
CA ASP A 386 4.24 -4.91 -19.36
C ASP A 386 2.90 -5.64 -19.16
N ASP A 387 2.68 -6.72 -19.93
CA ASP A 387 1.44 -7.51 -19.89
C ASP A 387 1.45 -8.58 -18.78
N GLU A 388 2.64 -8.98 -18.31
CA GLU A 388 2.83 -10.05 -17.33
C GLU A 388 3.75 -9.57 -16.20
N PRO A 389 3.49 -9.99 -14.93
CA PRO A 389 4.36 -9.63 -13.82
C PRO A 389 5.60 -10.52 -13.73
N ASP A 390 6.64 -9.98 -13.12
CA ASP A 390 7.72 -10.78 -12.57
C ASP A 390 7.28 -11.39 -11.24
N VAL A 391 7.39 -12.72 -11.11
CA VAL A 391 7.05 -13.42 -9.87
C VAL A 391 8.29 -13.55 -8.99
N LEU A 392 8.29 -12.87 -7.84
CA LEU A 392 9.41 -12.90 -6.89
C LEU A 392 9.35 -14.10 -5.94
N ALA A 393 8.14 -14.51 -5.55
CA ALA A 393 7.92 -15.64 -4.64
C ALA A 393 6.58 -16.34 -4.92
N GLU A 394 6.56 -17.67 -4.86
CA GLU A 394 5.38 -18.53 -5.02
C GLU A 394 5.00 -19.22 -3.70
N ASP A 395 3.71 -19.55 -3.54
CA ASP A 395 3.15 -20.28 -2.38
C ASP A 395 3.49 -19.67 -1.00
N PRO A 396 3.17 -18.37 -0.76
CA PRO A 396 3.12 -17.79 0.55
C PRO A 396 1.98 -18.46 1.32
N ARG A 397 2.27 -19.59 1.98
CA ARG A 397 1.26 -20.42 2.69
C ARG A 397 0.49 -19.67 3.76
N GLN A 398 0.87 -18.42 4.06
CA GLN A 398 0.12 -17.48 4.87
C GLN A 398 0.25 -16.08 4.27
N LEU A 399 -0.72 -15.65 3.45
CA LEU A 399 -0.83 -14.26 2.94
C LEU A 399 -0.68 -13.21 4.06
N MET A 400 -1.03 -13.54 5.30
CA MET A 400 -0.92 -12.66 6.47
C MET A 400 0.52 -12.45 6.99
N ARG A 401 1.51 -13.19 6.48
CA ARG A 401 2.94 -13.02 6.87
C ARG A 401 3.67 -12.00 6.02
N PHE A 402 3.09 -11.59 4.91
CA PHE A 402 3.78 -10.78 3.93
C PHE A 402 3.48 -9.31 4.15
N SER A 403 4.54 -8.53 4.12
CA SER A 403 4.47 -7.08 4.11
C SER A 403 5.31 -6.53 2.98
N LEU A 404 4.85 -5.41 2.44
CA LEU A 404 5.57 -4.67 1.42
C LEU A 404 6.21 -3.48 2.11
N ALA A 405 7.38 -3.05 1.62
CA ALA A 405 7.91 -1.76 2.03
C ALA A 405 6.84 -0.70 1.79
N LEU A 406 6.60 0.16 2.79
CA LEU A 406 5.64 1.24 2.69
C LEU A 406 6.39 2.51 2.28
N PRO A 407 6.54 2.82 0.98
CA PRO A 407 6.89 4.17 0.59
C PRO A 407 5.75 5.08 1.05
N GLY A 408 6.07 6.13 1.79
CA GLY A 408 5.11 7.19 2.06
C GLY A 408 4.89 7.98 0.79
N ALA A 409 3.68 7.89 0.26
CA ALA A 409 3.18 8.73 -0.82
C ALA A 409 1.65 8.79 -0.77
#